data_AF-A0A1D2MBC8-F1
#
_entry.id   AF-A0A1D2MBC8-F1
#
_cell.length_a   1.000
_cell.length_b   1.000
_cell.length_c   1.000
_cell.angle_alpha   90.00
_cell.angle_beta   90.00
_cell.angle_gamma   90.00
#
_symmetry.space_group_name_H-M   'P 1'
#
loop_
_entity.id
_entity.type
_entity.pdbx_description
1 polymer ?
#
loop_
_entity_poly.entity_id
_entity_poly.type
_entity_poly.pdbx_seq_one_letter_code
_entity_poly.pdbx_strand_id
1 'polypeptide(L)'
;MYLPLAIILLLVGLAVAENDTVLNNETASISQLGAKETGQLLIVLSELRVSIEKLDSSMKSFEDRLNHLETERQNTVNANGLKTELDQLKQDFKVFQNEQTAHQGDSAGTTELKTTVTKLSENVGLLIQESRSQFPGLRADLNSLRGNVQDLNRRAVTDIKLGPVEYSQLWRGVGYFDHVPYVITEVGNFNADQYPDSVKRRRIQKLVNGSWRDAASG
;
A
#
# COMPACT_ATOMS: atom_id res chain seq x y z
N MET A 1 46.00 -3.14 47.02
CA MET A 1 46.60 -2.33 48.10
C MET A 1 48.03 -2.01 47.65
N TYR A 2 48.17 -1.02 46.78
CA TYR A 2 49.47 -0.59 46.23
C TYR A 2 50.09 0.40 47.21
N LEU A 3 51.32 0.15 47.68
CA LEU A 3 52.10 1.21 48.33
C LEU A 3 52.28 2.33 47.29
N PRO A 4 51.99 3.60 47.62
CA PRO A 4 52.07 4.68 46.65
C PRO A 4 53.50 4.83 46.14
N LEU A 5 53.65 4.93 44.83
CA LEU A 5 54.92 5.04 44.08
C LEU A 5 55.91 6.03 44.71
N ALA A 6 55.39 7.08 45.36
CA ALA A 6 56.13 8.09 46.09
C ALA A 6 56.99 7.54 47.25
N ILE A 7 56.52 6.51 47.97
CA ILE A 7 57.25 5.90 49.10
C ILE A 7 58.42 5.04 48.58
N ILE A 8 58.21 4.35 47.46
CA ILE A 8 59.26 3.53 46.82
C ILE A 8 60.36 4.43 46.25
N LEU A 9 59.99 5.53 45.58
CA LEU A 9 60.95 6.54 45.09
C LEU A 9 61.73 7.22 46.22
N LEU A 10 61.09 7.48 47.37
CA LEU A 10 61.76 8.06 48.54
C LEU A 10 62.80 7.10 49.15
N LEU A 11 62.48 5.80 49.23
CA LEU A 11 63.38 4.77 49.76
C LEU A 11 64.57 4.53 48.83
N VAL A 12 64.36 4.56 47.50
CA VAL A 12 65.45 4.45 46.52
C VAL A 12 66.35 5.69 46.55
N GLY A 13 65.77 6.89 46.67
CA GLY A 13 66.53 8.14 46.79
C GLY A 13 67.40 8.21 48.06
N LEU A 14 66.92 7.65 49.17
CA LEU A 14 67.68 7.58 50.43
C LEU A 14 68.86 6.60 50.34
N ALA A 15 68.65 5.45 49.70
CA ALA A 15 69.70 4.45 49.49
C ALA A 15 70.83 4.93 48.57
N VAL A 16 70.52 5.77 47.57
CA VAL A 16 71.53 6.37 46.68
C VAL A 16 72.36 7.43 47.42
N ALA A 17 71.73 8.26 48.27
CA ALA A 17 72.42 9.30 49.02
C ALA A 17 73.39 8.76 50.10
N GLU A 18 73.06 7.65 50.75
CA GLU A 18 73.99 6.97 51.67
C GLU A 18 75.22 6.43 50.94
N ASN A 19 75.04 5.90 49.73
CA ASN A 19 76.13 5.33 48.94
C ASN A 19 77.21 6.37 48.54
N ASP A 20 76.81 7.60 48.21
CA ASP A 20 77.75 8.67 47.84
C ASP A 20 78.62 9.15 49.03
N THR A 21 78.10 9.10 50.25
CA THR A 21 78.87 9.45 51.46
C THR A 21 79.89 8.39 51.86
N VAL A 22 79.60 7.12 51.57
CA VAL A 22 80.51 5.99 51.85
C VAL A 22 81.66 5.93 50.82
N LEU A 23 81.38 6.19 49.54
CA LEU A 23 82.41 6.19 48.48
C LEU A 23 83.55 7.19 48.73
N ASN A 24 83.23 8.37 49.27
CA ASN A 24 84.21 9.44 49.54
C ASN A 24 85.14 9.12 50.72
N ASN A 25 84.70 8.26 51.65
CA ASN A 25 85.49 7.89 52.83
C ASN A 25 86.40 6.67 52.54
N GLU A 26 86.00 5.80 51.61
CA GLU A 26 86.81 4.66 51.16
C GLU A 26 87.96 5.08 50.23
N THR A 27 87.82 6.16 49.46
CA THR A 27 88.89 6.65 48.57
C THR A 27 90.15 7.09 49.33
N ALA A 28 90.01 7.55 50.58
CA ALA A 28 91.12 7.95 51.43
C ALA A 28 91.90 6.76 52.04
N SER A 29 91.27 5.58 52.15
CA SER A 29 91.86 4.39 52.79
C SER A 29 92.59 3.45 51.81
N ILE A 30 92.40 3.63 50.50
CA ILE A 30 93.00 2.77 49.45
C ILE A 30 94.51 3.01 49.28
N SER A 31 95.03 4.17 49.70
CA SER A 31 96.44 4.56 49.53
C SER A 31 97.44 3.84 50.44
N GLN A 32 96.99 2.98 51.38
CA GLN A 32 97.85 2.26 52.34
C GLN A 32 97.80 0.71 52.21
N LEU A 33 97.11 0.15 51.22
CA LEU A 33 97.02 -1.30 51.00
C LEU A 33 98.12 -1.80 50.05
N GLY A 34 98.77 -2.92 50.39
CA GLY A 34 99.78 -3.56 49.54
C GLY A 34 99.15 -4.22 48.31
N ALA A 35 99.93 -4.40 47.23
CA ALA A 35 99.46 -4.86 45.90
C ALA A 35 98.62 -6.17 45.89
N LYS A 36 98.70 -6.98 46.95
CA LYS A 36 97.95 -8.23 47.10
C LYS A 36 96.52 -8.01 47.62
N GLU A 37 96.31 -7.04 48.50
CA GLU A 37 95.00 -6.73 49.09
C GLU A 37 94.12 -5.94 48.11
N THR A 38 94.73 -5.04 47.32
CA THR A 38 94.06 -4.36 46.21
C THR A 38 93.62 -5.33 45.10
N GLY A 39 94.39 -6.40 44.84
CA GLY A 39 94.00 -7.46 43.90
C GLY A 39 92.77 -8.27 44.33
N GLN A 40 92.62 -8.56 45.63
CA GLN A 40 91.45 -9.27 46.16
C GLN A 40 90.18 -8.40 46.15
N LEU A 41 90.32 -7.11 46.47
CA LEU A 41 89.21 -6.14 46.39
C LEU A 41 88.68 -5.99 44.96
N LEU A 42 89.56 -5.98 43.95
CA LEU A 42 89.15 -5.92 42.54
C LEU A 42 88.33 -7.15 42.10
N ILE A 43 88.67 -8.34 42.59
CA ILE A 43 87.90 -9.57 42.33
C ILE A 43 86.50 -9.45 42.92
N VAL A 44 86.39 -9.08 44.20
CA VAL A 44 85.09 -8.91 44.88
C VAL A 44 84.24 -7.84 44.17
N LEU A 45 84.84 -6.72 43.76
CA LEU A 45 84.16 -5.67 42.99
C LEU A 45 83.66 -6.18 41.64
N SER A 46 84.42 -7.03 40.95
CA SER A 46 83.99 -7.65 39.69
C SER A 46 82.81 -8.62 39.89
N GLU A 47 82.81 -9.41 40.96
CA GLU A 47 81.73 -10.33 41.30
C GLU A 47 80.44 -9.59 41.69
N LEU A 48 80.58 -8.49 42.43
CA LEU A 48 79.48 -7.58 42.75
C LEU A 48 78.91 -6.94 41.48
N ARG A 49 79.75 -6.47 40.56
CA ARG A 49 79.31 -5.95 39.25
C ARG A 49 78.48 -6.97 38.49
N VAL A 50 78.97 -8.21 38.37
CA VAL A 50 78.26 -9.28 37.67
C VAL A 50 76.91 -9.58 38.34
N SER A 51 76.86 -9.54 39.67
CA SER A 51 75.63 -9.75 40.44
C SER A 51 74.61 -8.61 40.22
N ILE A 52 75.07 -7.36 40.15
CA ILE A 52 74.23 -6.20 39.83
C ILE A 52 73.69 -6.30 38.40
N GLU A 53 74.51 -6.66 37.43
CA GLU A 53 74.09 -6.84 36.03
C GLU A 53 73.04 -7.96 35.88
N LYS A 54 73.19 -9.04 36.66
CA LYS A 54 72.20 -10.12 36.73
C LYS A 54 70.90 -9.65 37.37
N LEU A 55 70.97 -8.83 38.41
CA LEU A 55 69.79 -8.26 39.07
C LEU A 55 69.03 -7.31 38.15
N ASP A 56 69.73 -6.45 37.41
CA ASP A 56 69.15 -5.54 36.41
C ASP A 56 68.42 -6.32 35.30
N SER A 57 69.05 -7.37 34.79
CA SER A 57 68.44 -8.29 33.83
C SER A 57 67.17 -8.94 34.39
N SER A 58 67.21 -9.35 35.66
CA SER A 58 66.05 -9.93 36.35
C SER A 58 64.94 -8.91 36.58
N MET A 59 65.27 -7.66 36.92
CA MET A 59 64.31 -6.57 37.07
C MET A 59 63.63 -6.25 35.75
N LYS A 60 64.39 -6.18 34.66
CA LYS A 60 63.86 -5.96 33.31
C LYS A 60 62.91 -7.06 32.88
N SER A 61 63.25 -8.33 33.14
CA SER A 61 62.35 -9.45 32.91
C SER A 61 61.08 -9.38 33.77
N PHE A 62 61.20 -8.87 35.00
CA PHE A 62 60.04 -8.68 35.87
C PHE A 62 59.09 -7.60 35.34
N GLU A 63 59.65 -6.49 34.84
CA GLU A 63 58.90 -5.40 34.21
C GLU A 63 58.16 -5.88 32.94
N ASP A 64 58.82 -6.66 32.09
CA ASP A 64 58.19 -7.27 30.92
C ASP A 64 57.01 -8.17 31.30
N ARG A 65 57.14 -8.96 32.38
CA ARG A 65 56.05 -9.80 32.90
C ARG A 65 54.89 -8.98 33.44
N LEU A 66 55.16 -7.86 34.11
CA LEU A 66 54.11 -6.95 34.58
C LEU A 66 53.34 -6.32 33.40
N ASN A 67 54.04 -5.88 32.36
CA ASN A 67 53.41 -5.32 31.16
C ASN A 67 52.55 -6.36 30.42
N HIS A 68 53.01 -7.60 30.35
CA HIS A 68 52.23 -8.70 29.79
C HIS A 68 50.94 -8.97 30.58
N LEU A 69 51.04 -9.03 31.92
CA LEU A 69 49.88 -9.23 32.80
C LEU A 69 48.84 -8.10 32.68
N GLU A 70 49.27 -6.84 32.54
CA GLU A 70 48.35 -5.72 32.33
C GLU A 70 47.62 -5.81 30.99
N THR A 71 48.31 -6.30 29.94
CA THR A 71 47.69 -6.57 28.63
C THR A 71 46.63 -7.67 28.72
N GLU A 72 46.90 -8.76 29.44
CA GLU A 72 45.92 -9.83 29.70
C GLU A 72 44.71 -9.33 30.50
N ARG A 73 44.93 -8.45 31.48
CA ARG A 73 43.86 -7.81 32.25
C ARG A 73 42.94 -6.98 31.35
N GLN A 74 43.51 -6.18 30.45
CA GLN A 74 42.74 -5.37 29.50
C GLN A 74 41.91 -6.24 28.55
N ASN A 75 42.48 -7.36 28.07
CA ASN A 75 41.75 -8.32 27.24
C ASN A 75 40.54 -8.93 27.97
N THR A 76 40.66 -9.17 29.28
CA THR A 76 39.56 -9.66 30.12
C THR A 76 38.44 -8.63 30.27
N VAL A 77 38.79 -7.34 30.44
CA VAL A 77 37.82 -6.24 30.49
C VAL A 77 37.04 -6.15 29.16
N ASN A 78 37.74 -6.25 28.03
CA ASN A 78 37.11 -6.24 26.71
C ASN A 78 36.16 -7.44 26.54
N ALA A 79 36.54 -8.63 26.99
CA ALA A 79 35.68 -9.82 26.95
C ALA A 79 34.39 -9.66 27.78
N ASN A 80 34.46 -9.00 28.94
CA ASN A 80 33.28 -8.70 29.75
C ASN A 80 32.35 -7.68 29.08
N GLY A 81 32.90 -6.69 28.36
CA GLY A 81 32.14 -5.76 27.53
C GLY A 81 31.36 -6.48 26.43
N LEU A 82 32.04 -7.32 25.64
CA LEU A 82 31.42 -8.13 24.58
C LEU A 82 30.33 -9.06 25.12
N LYS A 83 30.50 -9.62 26.32
CA LYS A 83 29.46 -10.43 26.97
C LYS A 83 28.21 -9.62 27.29
N THR A 84 28.38 -8.39 27.75
CA THR A 84 27.26 -7.48 28.05
C THR A 84 26.50 -7.13 26.77
N GLU A 85 27.21 -6.79 25.70
CA GLU A 85 26.59 -6.53 24.38
C GLU A 85 25.85 -7.76 23.83
N LEU A 86 26.41 -8.96 24.00
CA LEU A 86 25.77 -10.21 23.60
C LEU A 86 24.47 -10.46 24.37
N ASP A 87 24.43 -10.16 25.66
CA ASP A 87 23.25 -10.34 26.49
C ASP A 87 22.16 -9.32 26.12
N GLN A 88 22.53 -8.07 25.81
CA GLN A 88 21.62 -7.06 25.28
C GLN A 88 21.02 -7.49 23.93
N LEU A 89 21.86 -7.94 23.00
CA LEU A 89 21.40 -8.37 21.68
C LEU A 89 20.42 -9.56 21.76
N LYS A 90 20.65 -10.50 22.68
CA LYS A 90 19.70 -11.59 22.94
C LYS A 90 18.37 -11.08 23.48
N GLN A 91 18.38 -10.06 24.33
CA GLN A 91 17.17 -9.45 24.85
C GLN A 91 16.39 -8.74 23.74
N ASP A 92 17.06 -7.94 22.92
CA ASP A 92 16.44 -7.24 21.79
C ASP A 92 15.86 -8.22 20.78
N PHE A 93 16.56 -9.32 20.48
CA PHE A 93 16.05 -10.38 19.62
C PHE A 93 14.77 -11.02 20.17
N LYS A 94 14.67 -11.21 21.49
CA LYS A 94 13.48 -11.73 22.15
C LYS A 94 12.30 -10.76 22.06
N VAL A 95 12.56 -9.46 22.23
CA VAL A 95 11.55 -8.40 22.05
C VAL A 95 11.04 -8.41 20.60
N PHE A 96 11.96 -8.43 19.63
CA PHE A 96 11.62 -8.49 18.21
C PHE A 96 10.75 -9.71 17.86
N GLN A 97 11.06 -10.89 18.39
CA GLN A 97 10.21 -12.08 18.19
C GLN A 97 8.80 -11.89 18.74
N ASN A 98 8.66 -11.28 19.92
CA ASN A 98 7.35 -10.99 20.51
C ASN A 98 6.58 -9.96 19.66
N GLU A 99 7.24 -8.93 19.15
CA GLU A 99 6.61 -7.93 18.27
C GLU A 99 6.12 -8.55 16.96
N GLN A 100 6.89 -9.44 16.35
CA GLN A 100 6.48 -10.13 15.12
C GLN A 100 5.28 -11.06 15.32
N THR A 101 5.18 -11.71 16.49
CA THR A 101 3.99 -12.51 16.82
C THR A 101 2.76 -11.64 17.09
N ALA A 102 2.93 -10.44 17.65
CA ALA A 102 1.83 -9.48 17.85
C ALA A 102 1.28 -8.93 16.51
N HIS A 103 2.13 -8.68 15.52
CA HIS A 103 1.71 -8.22 14.18
C HIS A 103 0.97 -9.29 13.37
N GLN A 104 1.22 -10.58 13.63
CA GLN A 104 0.38 -11.67 13.07
C GLN A 104 -1.01 -11.75 13.74
N GLY A 105 -1.17 -11.12 14.90
CA GLY A 105 -2.36 -11.14 15.75
C GLY A 105 -3.39 -10.04 15.49
N ASP A 106 -3.21 -9.15 14.50
CA ASP A 106 -4.29 -8.21 14.06
C ASP A 106 -5.36 -8.95 13.23
N SER A 107 -5.81 -10.05 13.82
CA SER A 107 -6.83 -10.95 13.32
C SER A 107 -8.21 -10.28 13.37
N ALA A 108 -8.40 -9.28 14.24
CA ALA A 108 -9.68 -8.60 14.41
C ALA A 108 -10.03 -7.75 13.18
N GLY A 109 -9.13 -6.85 12.76
CA GLY A 109 -9.34 -6.03 11.56
C GLY A 109 -9.42 -6.86 10.28
N THR A 110 -8.59 -7.90 10.16
CA THR A 110 -8.63 -8.82 9.02
C THR A 110 -9.88 -9.71 9.02
N THR A 111 -10.43 -10.08 10.18
CA THR A 111 -11.70 -10.84 10.29
C THR A 111 -12.90 -9.97 9.98
N GLU A 112 -12.93 -8.71 10.41
CA GLU A 112 -13.98 -7.75 10.07
C GLU A 112 -13.96 -7.44 8.56
N LEU A 113 -12.77 -7.22 7.98
CA LEU A 113 -12.61 -7.06 6.54
C LEU A 113 -13.06 -8.31 5.77
N LYS A 114 -12.69 -9.51 6.23
CA LYS A 114 -13.16 -10.76 5.62
C LYS A 114 -14.67 -10.89 5.67
N THR A 115 -15.28 -10.54 6.80
CA THR A 115 -16.74 -10.59 6.99
C THR A 115 -17.46 -9.60 6.07
N THR A 116 -16.96 -8.37 5.96
CA THR A 116 -17.53 -7.35 5.06
C THR A 116 -17.39 -7.76 3.60
N VAL A 117 -16.24 -8.31 3.19
CA VAL A 117 -16.03 -8.86 1.84
C VAL A 117 -17.01 -10.00 1.53
N THR A 118 -17.25 -10.91 2.47
CA THR A 118 -18.26 -11.98 2.28
C THR A 118 -19.66 -11.41 2.08
N LYS A 119 -20.11 -10.48 2.94
CA LYS A 119 -21.43 -9.84 2.80
C LYS A 119 -21.57 -9.07 1.48
N LEU A 120 -20.51 -8.36 1.06
CA LEU A 120 -20.49 -7.69 -0.24
C LEU A 120 -20.61 -8.69 -1.38
N SER A 121 -19.90 -9.81 -1.30
CA SER A 121 -19.98 -10.86 -2.33
C SER A 121 -21.38 -11.47 -2.43
N GLU A 122 -22.06 -11.68 -1.30
CA GLU A 122 -23.45 -12.15 -1.26
C GLU A 122 -24.41 -11.13 -1.88
N ASN A 123 -24.31 -9.86 -1.47
CA ASN A 123 -25.15 -8.78 -2.00
C ASN A 123 -24.97 -8.61 -3.51
N VAL A 124 -23.75 -8.69 -4.02
CA VAL A 124 -23.46 -8.65 -5.46
C VAL A 124 -24.09 -9.86 -6.15
N GLY A 125 -24.02 -11.05 -5.56
CA GLY A 125 -24.68 -12.25 -6.09
C GLY A 125 -26.19 -12.10 -6.20
N LEU A 126 -26.84 -11.58 -5.15
CA LEU A 126 -28.29 -11.31 -5.14
C LEU A 126 -28.68 -10.28 -6.19
N LEU A 127 -27.95 -9.17 -6.31
CA LEU A 127 -28.22 -8.13 -7.30
C LEU A 127 -28.08 -8.66 -8.74
N ILE A 128 -27.09 -9.51 -9.00
CA ILE A 128 -26.92 -10.19 -10.30
C ILE A 128 -28.12 -11.11 -10.58
N GLN A 129 -28.57 -11.87 -9.59
CA GLN A 129 -29.71 -12.77 -9.73
C GLN A 129 -31.01 -11.99 -10.00
N GLU A 130 -31.25 -10.93 -9.25
CA GLU A 130 -32.40 -10.04 -9.42
C GLU A 130 -32.42 -9.44 -10.84
N SER A 131 -31.28 -8.87 -11.28
CA SER A 131 -31.14 -8.32 -12.62
C SER A 131 -31.43 -9.36 -13.71
N ARG A 132 -30.91 -10.59 -13.56
CA ARG A 132 -31.16 -11.70 -14.50
C ARG A 132 -32.63 -12.11 -14.54
N SER A 133 -33.37 -11.95 -13.44
CA SER A 133 -34.79 -12.27 -13.39
C SER A 133 -35.67 -11.19 -14.03
N GLN A 134 -35.32 -9.92 -13.90
CA GLN A 134 -36.14 -8.79 -14.37
C GLN A 134 -35.96 -8.50 -15.87
N PHE A 135 -34.73 -8.57 -16.39
CA PHE A 135 -34.47 -8.20 -17.79
C PHE A 135 -35.25 -9.02 -18.83
N PRO A 136 -35.43 -10.35 -18.69
CA PRO A 136 -36.24 -11.12 -19.63
C PRO A 136 -37.70 -10.67 -19.66
N GLY A 137 -38.30 -10.38 -18.50
CA GLY A 137 -39.68 -9.89 -18.39
C GLY A 137 -39.86 -8.55 -19.11
N LEU A 138 -39.00 -7.58 -18.84
CA LEU A 138 -39.02 -6.27 -19.50
C LEU A 138 -38.85 -6.38 -21.03
N ARG A 139 -38.01 -7.32 -21.51
CA ARG A 139 -37.85 -7.56 -22.96
C ARG A 139 -39.11 -8.16 -23.57
N ALA A 140 -39.77 -9.08 -22.89
CA ALA A 140 -41.02 -9.66 -23.33
C ALA A 140 -42.15 -8.62 -23.40
N ASP A 141 -42.25 -7.77 -22.37
CA ASP A 141 -43.23 -6.68 -22.31
C ASP A 141 -43.00 -5.66 -23.42
N LEU A 142 -41.74 -5.27 -23.66
CA LEU A 142 -41.39 -4.33 -24.74
C LEU A 142 -41.74 -4.89 -26.12
N ASN A 143 -41.46 -6.18 -26.36
CA ASN A 143 -41.81 -6.82 -27.62
C ASN A 143 -43.33 -6.89 -27.82
N SER A 144 -44.07 -7.18 -26.74
CA SER A 144 -45.54 -7.22 -26.76
C SER A 144 -46.13 -5.83 -27.02
N LEU A 145 -45.64 -4.79 -26.33
CA LEU A 145 -46.06 -3.41 -26.54
C LEU A 145 -45.75 -2.95 -27.97
N ARG A 146 -44.57 -3.26 -28.49
CA ARG A 146 -44.19 -2.96 -29.88
C ARG A 146 -45.16 -3.60 -30.86
N GLY A 147 -45.47 -4.88 -30.68
CA GLY A 147 -46.46 -5.58 -31.51
C GLY A 147 -47.83 -4.92 -31.45
N ASN A 148 -48.30 -4.60 -30.24
CA ASN A 148 -49.58 -3.92 -30.03
C ASN A 148 -49.64 -2.54 -30.68
N VAL A 149 -48.58 -1.72 -30.58
CA VAL A 149 -48.51 -0.40 -31.21
C VAL A 149 -48.50 -0.51 -32.73
N GLN A 150 -47.74 -1.46 -33.30
CA GLN A 150 -47.74 -1.71 -34.74
C GLN A 150 -49.11 -2.12 -35.25
N ASP A 151 -49.77 -3.00 -34.50
CA ASP A 151 -51.11 -3.48 -34.81
C ASP A 151 -52.18 -2.40 -34.70
N LEU A 152 -52.08 -1.53 -33.69
CA LEU A 152 -52.96 -0.39 -33.53
C LEU A 152 -52.76 0.59 -34.69
N ASN A 153 -51.51 0.94 -35.02
CA ASN A 153 -51.22 1.87 -36.11
C ASN A 153 -51.69 1.34 -37.48
N ARG A 154 -51.66 0.01 -37.69
CA ARG A 154 -52.16 -0.63 -38.92
C ARG A 154 -53.68 -0.62 -39.03
N ARG A 155 -54.40 -0.67 -37.90
CA ARG A 155 -55.85 -0.96 -37.88
C ARG A 155 -56.70 0.23 -37.45
N ALA A 156 -56.17 1.12 -36.62
CA ALA A 156 -56.92 2.25 -36.09
C ALA A 156 -57.14 3.29 -37.19
N VAL A 157 -58.40 3.75 -37.29
CA VAL A 157 -58.73 4.98 -38.00
C VAL A 157 -58.36 6.14 -37.07
N THR A 158 -57.41 6.97 -37.50
CA THR A 158 -56.95 8.12 -36.72
C THR A 158 -57.65 9.42 -37.12
N ASP A 159 -58.25 9.48 -38.31
CA ASP A 159 -58.97 10.65 -38.80
C ASP A 159 -59.94 10.27 -39.93
N ILE A 160 -60.93 11.13 -40.18
CA ILE A 160 -61.94 10.98 -41.24
C ILE A 160 -62.12 12.32 -41.95
N LYS A 161 -62.19 12.30 -43.29
CA LYS A 161 -62.50 13.49 -44.08
C LYS A 161 -63.40 13.19 -45.26
N LEU A 162 -64.01 14.25 -45.78
CA LEU A 162 -64.64 14.25 -47.09
C LEU A 162 -63.63 14.69 -48.15
N GLY A 163 -63.54 13.95 -49.24
CA GLY A 163 -62.69 14.28 -50.38
C GLY A 163 -63.19 15.49 -51.17
N PRO A 164 -62.59 15.73 -52.36
CA PRO A 164 -63.06 16.76 -53.28
C PRO A 164 -64.54 16.58 -53.64
N VAL A 165 -65.19 17.69 -53.95
CA VAL A 165 -66.58 17.71 -54.38
C VAL A 165 -66.70 17.26 -55.83
N GLU A 166 -67.65 16.37 -56.10
CA GLU A 166 -68.11 16.02 -57.44
C GLU A 166 -69.51 16.61 -57.64
N TYR A 167 -69.78 17.13 -58.83
CA TYR A 167 -71.04 17.76 -59.20
C TYR A 167 -71.69 17.03 -60.38
N SER A 168 -73.02 16.92 -60.34
CA SER A 168 -73.83 16.44 -61.47
C SER A 168 -75.13 17.22 -61.53
N GLN A 169 -75.58 17.53 -62.74
CA GLN A 169 -76.94 18.03 -62.97
C GLN A 169 -77.93 16.85 -62.94
N LEU A 170 -79.13 17.06 -62.39
CA LEU A 170 -80.15 16.02 -62.27
C LEU A 170 -80.98 15.88 -63.55
N TRP A 171 -81.38 16.99 -64.16
CA TRP A 171 -82.11 16.94 -65.44
C TRP A 171 -81.19 16.58 -66.61
N ARG A 172 -81.46 15.43 -67.26
CA ARG A 172 -80.69 14.88 -68.39
C ARG A 172 -79.19 14.63 -68.11
N GLY A 173 -78.73 14.75 -66.86
CA GLY A 173 -77.37 14.44 -66.46
C GLY A 173 -77.21 13.00 -66.02
N VAL A 174 -75.96 12.60 -65.73
CA VAL A 174 -75.62 11.22 -65.31
C VAL A 174 -76.10 10.90 -63.89
N GLY A 175 -76.41 11.92 -63.08
CA GLY A 175 -76.79 11.76 -61.67
C GLY A 175 -75.75 11.00 -60.86
N TYR A 176 -76.16 10.49 -59.70
CA TYR A 176 -75.35 9.59 -58.88
C TYR A 176 -76.21 8.45 -58.34
N PHE A 177 -75.69 7.23 -58.45
CA PHE A 177 -76.22 6.07 -57.76
C PHE A 177 -75.58 5.95 -56.37
N ASP A 178 -76.25 5.22 -55.47
CA ASP A 178 -75.66 4.82 -54.21
C ASP A 178 -74.45 3.92 -54.48
N HIS A 179 -73.27 4.39 -54.06
CA HIS A 179 -72.01 3.73 -54.31
C HIS A 179 -70.99 4.09 -53.22
N VAL A 180 -70.61 3.11 -52.40
CA VAL A 180 -69.54 3.28 -51.41
C VAL A 180 -68.23 3.60 -52.16
N PRO A 181 -67.45 4.62 -51.75
CA PRO A 181 -67.48 5.36 -50.47
C PRO A 181 -68.16 6.74 -50.53
N TYR A 182 -69.03 7.00 -51.49
CA TYR A 182 -69.58 8.33 -51.72
C TYR A 182 -70.83 8.63 -50.89
N VAL A 183 -70.97 9.89 -50.50
CA VAL A 183 -72.20 10.45 -49.90
C VAL A 183 -72.60 11.74 -50.59
N ILE A 184 -73.92 11.96 -50.73
CA ILE A 184 -74.45 13.25 -51.19
C ILE A 184 -74.23 14.29 -50.09
N THR A 185 -73.65 15.43 -50.46
CA THR A 185 -73.36 16.53 -49.53
C THR A 185 -74.17 17.78 -49.84
N GLU A 186 -74.80 17.85 -51.01
CA GLU A 186 -75.65 18.97 -51.41
C GLU A 186 -76.66 18.51 -52.45
N VAL A 187 -77.88 19.03 -52.36
CA VAL A 187 -78.88 19.01 -53.42
C VAL A 187 -79.30 20.45 -53.64
N GLY A 188 -79.10 20.95 -54.87
CA GLY A 188 -79.31 22.36 -55.21
C GLY A 188 -80.52 22.54 -56.10
N ASN A 189 -81.35 23.53 -55.79
CA ASN A 189 -82.42 24.04 -56.62
C ASN A 189 -82.22 25.56 -56.74
N PHE A 190 -81.84 26.02 -57.93
CA PHE A 190 -81.46 27.41 -58.17
C PHE A 190 -82.64 28.27 -58.62
N ASN A 191 -83.69 27.65 -59.16
CA ASN A 191 -84.90 28.35 -59.60
C ASN A 191 -86.05 28.32 -58.57
N ALA A 192 -85.83 27.62 -57.44
CA ALA A 192 -86.77 27.44 -56.33
C ALA A 192 -88.11 26.81 -56.73
N ASP A 193 -88.14 25.98 -57.79
CA ASP A 193 -89.32 25.22 -58.17
C ASP A 193 -89.46 23.91 -57.34
N GLN A 194 -90.34 23.00 -57.76
CA GLN A 194 -90.57 21.73 -57.05
C GLN A 194 -89.55 20.62 -57.38
N TYR A 195 -88.57 20.89 -58.23
CA TYR A 195 -87.60 19.91 -58.73
C TYR A 195 -86.16 20.32 -58.40
N PRO A 196 -85.32 19.39 -57.93
CA PRO A 196 -83.90 19.68 -57.73
C PRO A 196 -83.15 19.74 -59.07
N ASP A 197 -82.27 20.74 -59.23
CA ASP A 197 -81.48 20.97 -60.45
C ASP A 197 -80.15 20.21 -60.44
N SER A 198 -79.51 20.15 -59.28
CA SER A 198 -78.16 19.64 -59.14
C SER A 198 -77.95 18.83 -57.87
N VAL A 199 -76.92 17.98 -57.91
CA VAL A 199 -76.49 17.16 -56.79
C VAL A 199 -74.97 17.21 -56.70
N LYS A 200 -74.44 17.31 -55.48
CA LYS A 200 -73.01 17.16 -55.20
C LYS A 200 -72.76 16.01 -54.26
N ARG A 201 -71.67 15.28 -54.50
CA ARG A 201 -71.21 14.21 -53.62
C ARG A 201 -69.75 14.35 -53.25
N ARG A 202 -69.34 13.71 -52.18
CA ARG A 202 -67.94 13.58 -51.77
C ARG A 202 -67.66 12.15 -51.34
N ARG A 203 -66.43 11.69 -51.60
CA ARG A 203 -65.93 10.41 -51.06
C ARG A 203 -65.63 10.55 -49.57
N ILE A 204 -66.02 9.55 -48.78
CA ILE A 204 -65.58 9.41 -47.39
C ILE A 204 -64.21 8.74 -47.38
N GLN A 205 -63.25 9.37 -46.73
CA GLN A 205 -61.91 8.83 -46.54
C GLN A 205 -61.57 8.67 -45.06
N LYS A 206 -60.82 7.62 -44.75
CA LYS A 206 -60.26 7.33 -43.43
C LYS A 206 -58.74 7.39 -43.46
N LEU A 207 -58.12 7.93 -42.42
CA LEU A 207 -56.68 7.92 -42.22
C LEU A 207 -56.31 6.67 -41.43
N VAL A 208 -55.51 5.79 -42.03
CA VAL A 208 -55.01 4.56 -41.39
C VAL A 208 -53.53 4.44 -41.71
N ASN A 209 -52.69 4.24 -40.69
CA ASN A 209 -51.24 4.15 -40.82
C ASN A 209 -50.64 5.34 -41.62
N GLY A 210 -51.08 6.56 -41.31
CA GLY A 210 -50.63 7.79 -41.97
C GLY A 210 -51.07 7.98 -43.43
N SER A 211 -51.88 7.07 -43.98
CA SER A 211 -52.35 7.12 -45.38
C SER A 211 -53.86 7.28 -45.46
N TRP A 212 -54.31 8.21 -46.30
CA TRP A 212 -55.73 8.39 -46.59
C TRP A 212 -56.22 7.31 -47.54
N ARG A 213 -57.25 6.57 -47.13
CA ARG A 213 -57.88 5.50 -47.90
C ARG A 213 -59.38 5.72 -47.98
N ASP A 214 -60.04 5.11 -48.95
CA ASP A 214 -61.50 5.17 -49.04
C ASP A 214 -62.13 4.37 -47.88
N ALA A 215 -63.31 4.80 -47.42
CA ALA A 215 -63.98 4.12 -46.31
C ALA A 215 -64.22 2.62 -46.59
N ALA A 216 -64.51 2.27 -47.85
CA ALA A 216 -64.73 0.90 -48.32
C ALA A 216 -63.48 0.07 -48.57
N SER A 217 -62.29 0.66 -48.68
CA SER A 217 -61.09 -0.13 -48.95
C SER A 217 -60.68 -0.90 -47.68
N GLY A 218 -60.57 -2.22 -47.82
CA GLY A 218 -60.00 -3.14 -46.83
C GLY A 218 -58.49 -3.00 -46.68
#